data_AF-A0A367M5C7-F1
#
_entry.id   AF-A0A367M5C7-F1
#
_cell.length_a   1.000
_cell.length_b   1.000
_cell.length_c   1.000
_cell.angle_alpha   90.00
_cell.angle_beta   90.00
_cell.angle_gamma   90.00
#
_symmetry.space_group_name_H-M   'P 1'
#
loop_
_entity.id
_entity.type
_entity.pdbx_description
1 polymer ?
#
loop_
_entity_poly.entity_id
_entity_poly.type
_entity_poly.pdbx_seq_one_letter_code
_entity_poly.pdbx_strand_id
1 'polypeptide(L)'
;MPQDMSQFLQVFFEETEEHLATLELLLIGLDLDRPDSETLHGIFRAAHSIKGSSGMFGFDDITAVTHELETLLDRIRCGQMHLRPDMISSFLEARDVLQRLLDAHRSGRPDPGVPLLETVERLRGWLRVPEQEAAEEGFGLFDDAPARETADDDAFGFFDEGPGAPERAAAPEAFGLFDEAPGAPAASGAFGLFDEAPGSPPAEERAFGLFDGAPGSPAAPSAPAQAVAATARGAVAPVRGDGESGSIRVSVEKIDSLINLVGELVITQAMLGQLGEQLDPSRHERLQHALAQLEHNTRDLQESVMSIRMLPINFIFSRFPRLVRDTATRLGKQVELHLHGEHTELDKSVIEKLSDPLTHIVRNSIDHGIETPAER
;
A
#
# COMPACT_ATOMS: atom_id res chain seq x y z
N MET A 1 -12.26 -14.04 31.51
CA MET A 1 -10.79 -14.01 31.46
C MET A 1 -10.38 -12.78 30.65
N PRO A 2 -9.96 -11.67 31.28
CA PRO A 2 -9.60 -10.42 30.61
C PRO A 2 -8.19 -10.39 29.98
N GLN A 3 -7.52 -11.54 29.85
CA GLN A 3 -6.15 -11.63 29.30
C GLN A 3 -6.06 -11.42 27.79
N ASP A 4 -7.18 -11.50 27.09
CA ASP A 4 -7.22 -11.55 25.63
C ASP A 4 -6.97 -10.17 24.99
N MET A 5 -7.72 -9.13 25.38
CA MET A 5 -7.56 -7.76 24.86
C MET A 5 -6.16 -7.14 25.11
N SER A 6 -5.49 -7.54 26.19
CA SER A 6 -4.15 -7.04 26.51
C SER A 6 -3.09 -7.52 25.53
N GLN A 7 -3.24 -8.72 24.96
CA GLN A 7 -2.33 -9.26 23.96
C GLN A 7 -2.46 -8.49 22.63
N PHE A 8 -3.67 -8.15 22.20
CA PHE A 8 -3.89 -7.38 20.97
C PHE A 8 -3.47 -5.92 21.09
N LEU A 9 -3.68 -5.31 22.26
CA LEU A 9 -3.12 -3.99 22.55
C LEU A 9 -1.59 -4.03 22.50
N GLN A 10 -0.96 -5.10 23.01
CA GLN A 10 0.49 -5.26 22.92
C GLN A 10 0.96 -5.36 21.46
N VAL A 11 0.31 -6.18 20.64
CA VAL A 11 0.62 -6.29 19.19
C VAL A 11 0.42 -4.94 18.49
N PHE A 12 -0.69 -4.26 18.75
CA PHE A 12 -0.93 -2.91 18.23
C PHE A 12 0.19 -1.94 18.59
N PHE A 13 0.64 -1.94 19.86
CA PHE A 13 1.71 -1.05 20.28
C PHE A 13 3.04 -1.38 19.58
N GLU A 14 3.38 -2.67 19.45
CA GLU A 14 4.58 -3.12 18.76
C GLU A 14 4.56 -2.76 17.26
N GLU A 15 3.45 -3.00 16.56
CA GLU A 15 3.27 -2.65 15.14
C GLU A 15 3.29 -1.13 14.92
N THR A 16 2.62 -0.37 15.79
CA THR A 16 2.61 1.09 15.69
C THR A 16 4.00 1.67 15.92
N GLU A 17 4.78 1.13 16.85
CA GLU A 17 6.19 1.53 17.03
C GLU A 17 7.03 1.23 15.80
N GLU A 18 6.84 0.08 15.16
CA GLU A 18 7.53 -0.27 13.91
C GLU A 18 7.18 0.69 12.78
N HIS A 19 5.89 1.05 12.64
CA HIS A 19 5.46 2.03 11.66
C HIS A 19 6.01 3.44 11.96
N LEU A 20 6.05 3.86 13.22
CA LEU A 20 6.63 5.16 13.63
C LEU A 20 8.14 5.23 13.40
N ALA A 21 8.85 4.12 13.61
CA ALA A 21 10.28 4.00 13.30
C ALA A 21 10.52 4.05 11.79
N THR A 22 9.70 3.34 11.02
CA THR A 22 9.75 3.37 9.54
C THR A 22 9.48 4.77 9.01
N LEU A 23 8.45 5.43 9.53
CA LEU A 23 8.08 6.79 9.15
C LEU A 23 9.21 7.79 9.43
N GLU A 24 9.85 7.73 10.60
CA GLU A 24 11.02 8.56 10.91
C GLU A 24 12.18 8.30 9.94
N LEU A 25 12.54 7.04 9.71
CA LEU A 25 13.66 6.67 8.85
C LEU A 25 13.47 7.20 7.42
N LEU A 26 12.26 7.02 6.86
CA LEU A 26 11.93 7.46 5.51
C LEU A 26 11.88 8.99 5.43
N LEU A 27 11.37 9.69 6.45
CA LEU A 27 11.35 11.15 6.49
C LEU A 27 12.75 11.77 6.55
N ILE A 28 13.65 11.19 7.34
CA ILE A 28 15.04 11.66 7.46
C ILE A 28 15.83 11.38 6.16
N GLY A 29 15.56 10.25 5.51
CA GLY A 29 16.24 9.83 4.29
C GLY A 29 15.71 10.47 3.00
N LEU A 30 14.64 11.26 3.07
CA LEU A 30 13.96 11.82 1.90
C LEU A 30 14.75 12.98 1.30
N ASP A 31 15.09 12.87 0.00
CA ASP A 31 15.68 13.96 -0.77
C ASP A 31 14.59 14.99 -1.12
N LEU A 32 14.77 16.24 -0.65
CA LEU A 32 13.82 17.33 -0.85
C LEU A 32 13.83 17.87 -2.29
N ASP A 33 14.97 17.80 -2.98
CA ASP A 33 15.10 18.31 -4.35
C ASP A 33 14.49 17.34 -5.35
N ARG A 34 14.52 16.03 -5.02
CA ARG A 34 13.98 14.95 -5.84
C ARG A 34 13.36 13.87 -4.97
N PRO A 35 12.16 14.11 -4.41
CA PRO A 35 11.51 13.12 -3.57
C PRO A 35 11.18 11.88 -4.39
N ASP A 36 11.72 10.75 -3.96
CA ASP A 36 11.47 9.47 -4.58
C ASP A 36 10.03 9.01 -4.30
N SER A 37 9.34 8.55 -5.35
CA SER A 37 7.94 8.14 -5.25
C SER A 37 7.76 6.91 -4.38
N GLU A 38 8.74 6.00 -4.35
CA GLU A 38 8.69 4.80 -3.49
C GLU A 38 8.79 5.20 -2.02
N THR A 39 9.70 6.12 -1.69
CA THR A 39 9.87 6.67 -0.34
C THR A 39 8.60 7.40 0.14
N LEU A 40 7.99 8.25 -0.71
CA LEU A 40 6.72 8.92 -0.39
C LEU A 40 5.57 7.92 -0.19
N HIS A 41 5.50 6.86 -0.99
CA HIS A 41 4.54 5.78 -0.79
C HIS A 41 4.76 5.06 0.55
N GLY A 42 6.01 4.79 0.93
CA GLY A 42 6.34 4.18 2.21
C GLY A 42 5.86 5.02 3.40
N ILE A 43 6.11 6.34 3.38
CA ILE A 43 5.68 7.27 4.43
C ILE A 43 4.15 7.32 4.53
N PHE A 44 3.45 7.45 3.39
CA PHE A 44 1.99 7.46 3.34
C PHE A 44 1.40 6.17 3.93
N ARG A 45 1.94 5.01 3.56
CA ARG A 45 1.45 3.71 4.04
C ARG A 45 1.64 3.55 5.53
N ALA A 46 2.80 3.92 6.08
CA ALA A 46 3.02 3.89 7.52
C ALA A 46 1.97 4.75 8.26
N ALA A 47 1.71 5.97 7.78
CA ALA A 47 0.67 6.83 8.37
C ALA A 47 -0.74 6.22 8.24
N HIS A 48 -1.08 5.64 7.09
CA HIS A 48 -2.38 5.02 6.83
C HIS A 48 -2.64 3.81 7.74
N SER A 49 -1.64 2.93 7.89
CA SER A 49 -1.76 1.74 8.74
C SER A 49 -1.91 2.13 10.21
N ILE A 50 -1.17 3.14 10.71
CA ILE A 50 -1.35 3.66 12.08
C ILE A 50 -2.75 4.25 12.28
N LYS A 51 -3.28 5.00 11.30
CA LYS A 51 -4.64 5.54 11.36
C LYS A 51 -5.68 4.42 11.43
N GLY A 52 -5.54 3.41 10.59
CA GLY A 52 -6.44 2.25 10.54
C GLY A 52 -6.46 1.49 11.87
N SER A 53 -5.27 1.18 12.40
CA SER A 53 -5.14 0.44 13.65
C SER A 53 -5.62 1.26 14.85
N SER A 54 -5.26 2.54 14.96
CA SER A 54 -5.69 3.41 16.06
C SER A 54 -7.20 3.65 16.09
N GLY A 55 -7.84 3.84 14.93
CA GLY A 55 -9.29 3.99 14.84
C GLY A 55 -10.06 2.73 15.27
N MET A 56 -9.45 1.55 15.08
CA MET A 56 -10.03 0.27 15.47
C MET A 56 -10.06 0.07 16.99
N PHE A 57 -9.04 0.56 17.70
CA PHE A 57 -8.96 0.51 19.17
C PHE A 57 -9.59 1.72 19.87
N GLY A 58 -10.11 2.70 19.11
CA GLY A 58 -10.73 3.92 19.65
C GLY A 58 -9.73 4.93 20.19
N PHE A 59 -8.49 4.92 19.70
CA PHE A 59 -7.48 5.93 20.02
C PHE A 59 -7.68 7.16 19.11
N ASP A 60 -8.70 7.95 19.45
CA ASP A 60 -9.14 9.11 18.66
C ASP A 60 -8.04 10.18 18.51
N ASP A 61 -7.18 10.32 19.51
CA ASP A 61 -6.05 11.26 19.52
C ASP A 61 -4.96 10.88 18.51
N ILE A 62 -4.57 9.60 18.46
CA ILE A 62 -3.65 9.05 17.46
C ILE A 62 -4.29 9.13 16.06
N THR A 63 -5.58 8.78 15.96
CA THR A 63 -6.34 8.85 14.70
C THR A 63 -6.39 10.27 14.15
N ALA A 64 -6.57 11.28 15.02
CA ALA A 64 -6.65 12.68 14.60
C ALA A 64 -5.34 13.18 13.98
N VAL A 65 -4.19 12.87 14.57
CA VAL A 65 -2.88 13.30 14.04
C VAL A 65 -2.57 12.59 12.72
N THR A 66 -2.78 11.26 12.68
CA THR A 66 -2.49 10.45 11.48
C THR A 66 -3.38 10.80 10.30
N HIS A 67 -4.65 11.16 10.53
CA HIS A 67 -5.55 11.62 9.48
C HIS A 67 -5.04 12.90 8.77
N GLU A 68 -4.53 13.88 9.52
CA GLU A 68 -3.98 15.11 8.92
C GLU A 68 -2.66 14.86 8.19
N LEU A 69 -1.79 13.99 8.74
CA LEU A 69 -0.58 13.53 8.07
C LEU A 69 -0.90 12.86 6.73
N GLU A 70 -1.83 11.92 6.73
CA GLU A 70 -2.24 11.19 5.54
C GLU A 70 -2.80 12.13 4.46
N THR A 71 -3.61 13.11 4.86
CA THR A 71 -4.19 14.09 3.93
C THR A 71 -3.10 14.95 3.27
N LEU A 72 -2.09 15.38 4.02
CA LEU A 72 -0.96 16.13 3.47
C LEU A 72 -0.09 15.29 2.54
N LEU A 73 0.25 14.09 2.98
CA LEU A 73 1.06 13.15 2.21
C LEU A 73 0.38 12.76 0.90
N ASP A 74 -0.94 12.60 0.90
CA ASP A 74 -1.69 12.31 -0.32
C ASP A 74 -1.63 13.45 -1.35
N ARG A 75 -1.73 14.71 -0.90
CA ARG A 75 -1.58 15.88 -1.78
C ARG A 75 -0.18 15.99 -2.38
N ILE A 76 0.85 15.73 -1.56
CA ILE A 76 2.25 15.72 -2.02
C ILE A 76 2.44 14.62 -3.07
N ARG A 77 1.98 13.41 -2.77
CA ARG A 77 2.07 12.24 -3.66
C ARG A 77 1.33 12.46 -4.99
N CYS A 78 0.14 13.06 -4.95
CA CYS A 78 -0.64 13.35 -6.14
C CYS A 78 -0.10 14.55 -6.95
N GLY A 79 1.01 15.17 -6.52
CA GLY A 79 1.61 16.33 -7.17
C GLY A 79 0.79 17.62 -7.02
N GLN A 80 -0.16 17.65 -6.07
CA GLN A 80 -0.99 18.83 -5.79
C GLN A 80 -0.28 19.83 -4.87
N MET A 81 0.81 19.43 -4.23
CA MET A 81 1.61 20.25 -3.31
C MET A 81 3.09 19.86 -3.42
N HIS A 82 3.97 20.85 -3.47
CA HIS A 82 5.42 20.63 -3.42
C HIS A 82 5.87 20.39 -1.98
N LEU A 83 6.75 19.41 -1.80
CA LEU A 83 7.34 19.11 -0.51
C LEU A 83 8.32 20.22 -0.10
N ARG A 84 8.19 20.75 1.12
CA ARG A 84 9.07 21.78 1.68
C ARG A 84 9.85 21.26 2.90
N PRO A 85 11.06 21.79 3.18
CA PRO A 85 11.83 21.42 4.36
C PRO A 85 11.04 21.53 5.67
N ASP A 86 10.29 22.63 5.84
CA ASP A 86 9.48 22.90 7.03
C ASP A 86 8.35 21.88 7.24
N MET A 87 7.87 21.24 6.16
CA MET A 87 6.88 20.19 6.24
C MET A 87 7.49 18.90 6.80
N ILE A 88 8.73 18.56 6.44
CA ILE A 88 9.45 17.42 7.02
C ILE A 88 9.64 17.61 8.52
N SER A 89 10.05 18.80 8.95
CA SER A 89 10.13 19.12 10.38
C SER A 89 8.78 18.95 11.08
N SER A 90 7.69 19.38 10.44
CA SER A 90 6.33 19.19 10.96
C SER A 90 5.93 17.72 11.04
N PHE A 91 6.34 16.89 10.08
CA PHE A 91 6.06 15.45 10.07
C PHE A 91 6.86 14.70 11.15
N LEU A 92 8.12 15.05 11.36
CA LEU A 92 8.95 14.49 12.43
C LEU A 92 8.39 14.87 13.81
N GLU A 93 7.94 16.11 14.00
CA GLU A 93 7.29 16.50 15.26
C GLU A 93 5.96 15.77 15.47
N ALA A 94 5.17 15.58 14.40
CA ALA A 94 3.95 14.78 14.48
C ALA A 94 4.24 13.31 14.86
N ARG A 95 5.33 12.74 14.33
CA ARG A 95 5.81 11.41 14.74
C ARG A 95 6.15 11.36 16.22
N ASP A 96 6.88 12.34 16.74
CA ASP A 96 7.24 12.39 18.16
C ASP A 96 6.00 12.52 19.06
N VAL A 97 4.99 13.29 18.62
CA VAL A 97 3.69 13.40 19.29
C VAL A 97 2.95 12.06 19.27
N LEU A 98 2.92 11.36 18.13
CA LEU A 98 2.32 10.03 18.02
C LEU A 98 2.99 9.03 18.97
N GLN A 99 4.33 9.04 19.07
CA GLN A 99 5.06 8.18 20.01
C GLN A 99 4.67 8.47 21.47
N ARG A 100 4.56 9.74 21.85
CA ARG A 100 4.15 10.11 23.21
C ARG A 100 2.70 9.72 23.54
N LEU A 101 1.79 9.85 22.57
CA LEU A 101 0.42 9.37 22.72
C LEU A 101 0.38 7.85 22.89
N LEU A 102 1.17 7.13 22.09
CA LEU A 102 1.30 5.67 22.17
C LEU A 102 1.79 5.22 23.56
N ASP A 103 2.83 5.88 24.08
CA ASP A 103 3.37 5.61 25.42
C ASP A 103 2.37 5.93 26.54
N ALA A 104 1.58 6.99 26.38
CA ALA A 104 0.52 7.37 27.32
C ALA A 104 -0.59 6.30 27.36
N HIS A 105 -1.03 5.80 26.20
CA HIS A 105 -2.00 4.72 26.09
C HIS A 105 -1.45 3.40 26.64
N ARG A 106 -0.19 3.06 26.34
CA ARG A 106 0.48 1.85 26.85
C ARG A 106 0.59 1.85 28.37
N SER A 107 0.91 3.00 28.96
CA SER A 107 1.06 3.13 30.42
C SER A 107 -0.27 3.34 31.15
N GLY A 108 -1.37 3.59 30.43
CA GLY A 108 -2.68 3.95 30.99
C GLY A 108 -2.68 5.29 31.72
N ARG A 109 -1.69 6.16 31.46
CA ARG A 109 -1.52 7.45 32.11
C ARG A 109 -1.50 8.55 31.05
N PRO A 110 -2.49 9.45 31.03
CA PRO A 110 -2.48 10.57 30.11
C PRO A 110 -1.23 11.43 30.32
N ASP A 111 -0.57 11.82 29.23
CA ASP A 111 0.51 12.81 29.24
C ASP A 111 -0.07 14.19 28.89
N PRO A 112 -0.29 15.08 29.90
CA PRO A 112 -0.86 16.40 29.67
C PRO A 112 0.08 17.35 28.92
N GLY A 113 1.36 16.99 28.75
CA GLY A 113 2.34 17.79 28.02
C GLY A 113 2.39 17.48 26.52
N VAL A 114 1.53 16.61 26.00
CA VAL A 114 1.50 16.29 24.57
C VAL A 114 0.82 17.43 23.80
N PRO A 115 1.52 18.08 22.84
CA PRO A 115 0.96 19.19 22.07
C PRO A 115 0.03 18.70 20.94
N LEU A 116 -0.99 17.90 21.27
CA LEU A 116 -1.90 17.29 20.30
C LEU A 116 -2.59 18.34 19.40
N LEU A 117 -3.28 19.31 20.02
CA LEU A 117 -4.04 20.33 19.29
C LEU A 117 -3.13 21.19 18.41
N GLU A 118 -2.00 21.63 18.96
CA GLU A 118 -1.03 22.45 18.23
C GLU A 118 -0.48 21.71 17.00
N THR A 119 -0.18 20.42 17.15
CA THR A 119 0.33 19.58 16.05
C THR A 119 -0.73 19.45 14.95
N VAL A 120 -1.97 19.13 15.31
CA VAL A 120 -3.09 19.02 14.37
C VAL A 120 -3.33 20.34 13.64
N GLU A 121 -3.33 21.47 14.36
CA GLU A 121 -3.48 22.79 13.76
C GLU A 121 -2.35 23.16 12.82
N ARG A 122 -1.11 22.79 13.16
CA ARG A 122 0.06 23.03 12.32
C ARG A 122 0.00 22.24 11.02
N LEU A 123 -0.34 20.95 11.09
CA LEU A 123 -0.56 20.11 9.91
C LEU A 123 -1.69 20.69 9.03
N ARG A 124 -2.81 21.06 9.64
CA ARG A 124 -3.90 21.75 8.91
C ARG A 124 -3.49 23.07 8.29
N GLY A 125 -2.55 23.79 8.91
CA GLY A 125 -1.98 25.03 8.39
C GLY A 125 -1.39 24.84 7.00
N TRP A 126 -0.72 23.72 6.75
CA TRP A 126 -0.17 23.40 5.43
C TRP A 126 -1.24 23.11 4.36
N LEU A 127 -2.42 22.62 4.76
CA LEU A 127 -3.53 22.35 3.85
C LEU A 127 -4.25 23.62 3.37
N ARG A 128 -4.07 24.74 4.08
CA ARG A 128 -4.60 26.05 3.71
C ARG A 128 -3.67 26.66 2.68
N VAL A 129 -4.13 26.75 1.43
CA VAL A 129 -3.38 27.41 0.36
C VAL A 129 -3.25 28.91 0.70
N PRO A 130 -2.05 29.50 0.79
CA PRO A 130 -1.91 30.95 0.70
C PRO A 130 -2.18 31.35 -0.76
N GLU A 131 -3.16 32.22 -1.00
CA GLU A 131 -3.51 32.79 -2.33
C GLU A 131 -2.35 33.54 -3.04
N GLN A 132 -1.14 33.58 -2.46
CA GLN A 132 -0.05 34.46 -2.90
C GLN A 132 1.02 33.76 -3.77
N GLU A 133 1.16 32.44 -3.75
CA GLU A 133 2.19 31.74 -4.57
C GLU A 133 1.75 31.50 -6.03
N ALA A 134 0.46 31.65 -6.35
CA ALA A 134 -0.03 31.51 -7.73
C ALA A 134 0.25 32.72 -8.64
N ALA A 135 0.78 33.82 -8.09
CA ALA A 135 0.94 35.08 -8.81
C ALA A 135 2.35 35.32 -9.40
N GLU A 136 3.37 34.55 -9.02
CA GLU A 136 4.75 34.84 -9.44
C GLU A 136 5.32 33.89 -10.51
N GLU A 137 4.68 32.76 -10.80
CA GLU A 137 5.13 31.84 -11.87
C GLU A 137 4.06 31.65 -12.95
N GLY A 138 3.93 32.64 -13.84
CA GLY A 138 3.05 32.48 -15.00
C GLY A 138 3.03 33.67 -15.96
N PHE A 139 3.92 33.60 -16.96
CA PHE A 139 3.81 34.24 -18.28
C PHE A 139 4.45 35.61 -18.52
N GLY A 140 5.79 35.62 -18.53
CA GLY A 140 6.54 36.46 -19.46
C GLY A 140 6.74 35.73 -20.78
N LEU A 141 5.96 36.07 -21.82
CA LEU A 141 6.37 35.94 -23.22
C LEU A 141 5.45 36.78 -24.13
N PHE A 142 6.07 37.48 -25.07
CA PHE A 142 5.54 38.35 -26.15
C PHE A 142 5.59 39.86 -25.90
N ASP A 143 6.74 40.40 -26.34
CA ASP A 143 7.03 41.79 -26.69
C ASP A 143 6.57 42.07 -28.16
N ASP A 144 6.40 43.36 -28.48
CA ASP A 144 6.25 44.03 -29.81
C ASP A 144 4.88 44.11 -30.57
N ALA A 145 4.13 45.20 -30.27
CA ALA A 145 3.61 46.30 -31.15
C ALA A 145 2.71 46.04 -32.41
N PRO A 146 1.99 47.05 -32.98
CA PRO A 146 1.60 48.40 -32.51
C PRO A 146 0.08 48.74 -32.63
N ALA A 147 -0.24 49.95 -32.15
CA ALA A 147 -1.53 50.64 -32.11
C ALA A 147 -2.41 50.62 -33.37
N ARG A 148 -3.73 50.65 -33.15
CA ARG A 148 -4.72 51.28 -34.04
C ARG A 148 -5.84 51.92 -33.23
N GLU A 149 -5.91 53.24 -33.34
CA GLU A 149 -7.05 54.09 -32.98
C GLU A 149 -8.18 53.93 -34.01
N THR A 150 -9.42 53.91 -33.52
CA THR A 150 -10.65 54.50 -34.10
C THR A 150 -11.67 54.50 -32.95
N ALA A 151 -11.92 55.63 -32.26
CA ALA A 151 -12.79 56.75 -32.61
C ALA A 151 -14.29 56.38 -32.69
N ASP A 152 -15.04 56.95 -31.73
CA ASP A 152 -16.47 57.29 -31.64
C ASP A 152 -17.57 56.28 -32.01
N ASP A 153 -18.47 56.03 -31.06
CA ASP A 153 -19.80 56.65 -31.11
C ASP A 153 -20.55 56.51 -29.76
N ASP A 154 -20.77 57.67 -29.15
CA ASP A 154 -22.00 58.17 -28.53
C ASP A 154 -22.85 57.32 -27.56
N ALA A 155 -22.93 57.89 -26.36
CA ALA A 155 -24.16 58.27 -25.67
C ALA A 155 -25.09 57.16 -25.13
N PHE A 156 -25.14 57.04 -23.80
CA PHE A 156 -26.18 57.68 -22.97
C PHE A 156 -25.90 57.35 -21.51
N GLY A 157 -25.48 58.36 -20.74
CA GLY A 157 -25.58 58.35 -19.29
C GLY A 157 -26.92 58.97 -18.87
N PHE A 158 -27.49 58.47 -17.78
CA PHE A 158 -28.28 59.29 -16.87
C PHE A 158 -28.25 58.69 -15.45
N PHE A 159 -27.46 59.36 -14.58
CA PHE A 159 -27.58 59.64 -13.12
C PHE A 159 -28.37 58.64 -12.25
N ASP A 160 -27.78 57.98 -11.24
CA ASP A 160 -27.12 58.43 -9.98
C ASP A 160 -28.09 58.97 -8.90
N GLU A 161 -27.72 58.68 -7.64
CA GLU A 161 -28.22 59.10 -6.31
C GLU A 161 -29.08 58.08 -5.49
N GLY A 162 -28.48 57.55 -4.41
CA GLY A 162 -29.13 56.83 -3.29
C GLY A 162 -29.76 57.78 -2.25
N PRO A 163 -29.81 57.49 -0.93
CA PRO A 163 -29.72 56.23 -0.17
C PRO A 163 -31.00 55.97 0.68
N GLY A 164 -31.13 54.80 1.34
CA GLY A 164 -32.16 54.64 2.38
C GLY A 164 -32.42 53.21 2.85
N ALA A 165 -31.93 52.87 4.04
CA ALA A 165 -32.49 51.79 4.85
C ALA A 165 -33.85 52.22 5.44
N PRO A 166 -34.73 51.27 5.80
CA PRO A 166 -34.82 50.91 7.21
C PRO A 166 -35.02 49.41 7.49
N GLU A 167 -35.25 49.12 8.76
CA GLU A 167 -34.88 47.96 9.56
C GLU A 167 -36.10 47.08 9.95
N ARG A 168 -35.84 45.77 10.16
CA ARG A 168 -36.52 44.77 11.03
C ARG A 168 -38.00 44.38 10.82
N ALA A 169 -38.24 43.05 10.73
CA ALA A 169 -38.93 42.26 11.76
C ALA A 169 -38.87 40.72 11.53
N ALA A 170 -38.49 39.99 12.59
CA ALA A 170 -39.03 38.71 13.14
C ALA A 170 -39.45 37.56 12.17
N ALA A 171 -39.27 36.26 12.40
CA ALA A 171 -38.70 35.34 13.41
C ALA A 171 -38.80 33.90 12.77
N PRO A 172 -38.36 32.80 13.43
CA PRO A 172 -37.74 31.65 12.77
C PRO A 172 -38.69 30.50 12.40
N GLU A 173 -38.27 29.62 11.49
CA GLU A 173 -38.82 28.26 11.40
C GLU A 173 -37.77 27.23 11.81
N ALA A 174 -38.07 26.57 12.91
CA ALA A 174 -37.41 25.40 13.45
C ALA A 174 -38.39 24.22 13.40
N PHE A 175 -37.86 23.05 13.03
CA PHE A 175 -38.28 21.68 13.36
C PHE A 175 -39.68 21.15 12.95
N GLY A 176 -39.66 19.94 12.38
CA GLY A 176 -40.85 19.10 12.15
C GLY A 176 -40.46 17.65 11.84
N LEU A 177 -39.89 16.95 12.82
CA LEU A 177 -39.70 15.51 12.88
C LEU A 177 -40.87 14.92 13.68
N PHE A 178 -41.37 13.76 13.24
CA PHE A 178 -42.37 12.85 13.85
C PHE A 178 -43.86 13.16 13.65
N ASP A 179 -44.54 12.20 13.02
CA ASP A 179 -45.85 11.74 13.48
C ASP A 179 -45.84 10.20 13.51
N GLU A 180 -46.24 9.63 14.64
CA GLU A 180 -46.08 8.22 15.02
C GLU A 180 -47.43 7.60 15.41
N ALA A 181 -47.64 6.35 14.96
CA ALA A 181 -48.40 5.26 15.61
C ALA A 181 -49.95 5.25 15.50
N PRO A 182 -50.64 4.11 15.78
CA PRO A 182 -50.15 2.82 16.34
C PRO A 182 -50.74 1.52 15.74
N GLY A 183 -50.12 0.38 16.07
CA GLY A 183 -50.80 -0.92 16.14
C GLY A 183 -49.94 -2.17 15.86
N ALA A 184 -49.46 -2.86 16.90
CA ALA A 184 -48.89 -4.22 16.85
C ALA A 184 -49.99 -5.26 17.23
N PRO A 185 -49.88 -6.58 16.91
CA PRO A 185 -48.84 -7.47 17.44
C PRO A 185 -48.29 -8.56 16.48
N ALA A 186 -47.31 -9.30 17.00
CA ALA A 186 -46.40 -10.28 16.39
C ALA A 186 -47.02 -11.50 15.68
N ALA A 187 -46.31 -12.04 14.67
CA ALA A 187 -46.15 -13.49 14.42
C ALA A 187 -45.04 -13.82 13.41
N SER A 188 -44.47 -15.00 13.61
CA SER A 188 -43.48 -15.79 12.87
C SER A 188 -43.56 -15.86 11.33
N GLY A 189 -42.40 -16.05 10.70
CA GLY A 189 -42.25 -16.59 9.33
C GLY A 189 -40.85 -16.30 8.77
N ALA A 190 -39.82 -17.09 9.08
CA ALA A 190 -39.41 -18.23 8.25
C ALA A 190 -39.17 -17.84 6.78
N PHE A 191 -37.96 -17.38 6.47
CA PHE A 191 -37.47 -17.34 5.10
C PHE A 191 -37.12 -18.77 4.68
N GLY A 192 -37.99 -19.36 3.85
CA GLY A 192 -37.82 -20.70 3.28
C GLY A 192 -36.66 -20.74 2.29
N LEU A 193 -35.57 -21.37 2.72
CA LEU A 193 -34.68 -22.10 1.83
C LEU A 193 -35.38 -23.42 1.51
N PHE A 194 -35.56 -23.71 0.23
CA PHE A 194 -36.26 -24.91 -0.23
C PHE A 194 -35.57 -26.19 0.27
N ASP A 195 -36.47 -27.12 0.57
CA ASP A 195 -36.32 -28.37 1.28
C ASP A 195 -35.89 -29.53 0.36
N GLU A 196 -35.15 -30.45 0.97
CA GLU A 196 -35.05 -31.91 0.75
C GLU A 196 -34.48 -32.60 -0.53
N ALA A 197 -33.71 -33.66 -0.22
CA ALA A 197 -32.79 -34.53 -0.98
C ALA A 197 -33.51 -35.79 -1.58
N PRO A 198 -32.89 -36.96 -1.95
CA PRO A 198 -31.49 -37.43 -1.96
C PRO A 198 -31.04 -38.32 -3.17
N GLY A 199 -29.73 -38.61 -3.31
CA GLY A 199 -29.21 -39.76 -4.08
C GLY A 199 -27.84 -39.59 -4.77
N SER A 200 -26.90 -40.50 -4.50
CA SER A 200 -25.43 -40.47 -4.79
C SER A 200 -25.00 -40.79 -6.28
N PRO A 201 -23.68 -40.97 -6.62
CA PRO A 201 -22.78 -40.13 -7.46
C PRO A 201 -22.33 -40.84 -8.78
N PRO A 202 -21.13 -40.64 -9.42
CA PRO A 202 -20.24 -39.48 -9.68
C PRO A 202 -19.99 -39.22 -11.21
N ALA A 203 -19.15 -38.22 -11.57
CA ALA A 203 -18.15 -38.22 -12.68
C ALA A 203 -18.10 -36.97 -13.61
N GLU A 204 -16.85 -36.52 -13.81
CA GLU A 204 -16.21 -35.91 -15.00
C GLU A 204 -16.45 -34.44 -15.41
N GLU A 205 -15.32 -33.72 -15.38
CA GLU A 205 -14.80 -32.67 -16.28
C GLU A 205 -15.78 -31.99 -17.23
N ARG A 206 -15.99 -30.69 -17.03
CA ARG A 206 -16.31 -29.77 -18.14
C ARG A 206 -15.55 -28.46 -18.01
N ALA A 207 -14.59 -28.29 -18.92
CA ALA A 207 -14.03 -27.02 -19.34
C ALA A 207 -15.15 -26.09 -19.84
N PHE A 208 -15.16 -24.83 -19.37
CA PHE A 208 -16.00 -23.78 -19.91
C PHE A 208 -15.22 -22.98 -20.95
N GLY A 209 -15.51 -23.24 -22.23
CA GLY A 209 -15.20 -22.34 -23.32
C GLY A 209 -16.27 -21.24 -23.39
N LEU A 210 -15.83 -19.98 -23.43
CA LEU A 210 -16.70 -18.83 -23.66
C LEU A 210 -16.44 -18.26 -25.06
N PHE A 211 -17.41 -18.55 -25.94
CA PHE A 211 -17.85 -17.81 -27.13
C PHE A 211 -16.97 -17.80 -28.39
N ASP A 212 -17.43 -18.60 -29.37
CA ASP A 212 -17.21 -18.35 -30.79
C ASP A 212 -18.58 -18.01 -31.44
N GLY A 213 -18.63 -16.92 -32.22
CA GLY A 213 -19.73 -16.62 -33.15
C GLY A 213 -20.89 -15.72 -32.70
N ALA A 214 -20.64 -14.41 -32.49
CA ALA A 214 -21.69 -13.36 -32.57
C ALA A 214 -21.31 -12.27 -33.61
N PRO A 215 -22.26 -11.78 -34.44
CA PRO A 215 -21.96 -11.02 -35.65
C PRO A 215 -21.84 -9.52 -35.37
N GLY A 216 -20.85 -8.87 -35.97
CA GLY A 216 -20.71 -7.41 -36.00
C GLY A 216 -19.41 -6.91 -35.38
N SER A 217 -18.34 -6.93 -36.16
CA SER A 217 -17.19 -6.05 -35.95
C SER A 217 -16.75 -5.46 -37.29
N PRO A 218 -16.40 -4.16 -37.32
CA PRO A 218 -16.17 -3.44 -38.57
C PRO A 218 -14.85 -3.86 -39.21
N ALA A 219 -14.89 -4.09 -40.51
CA ALA A 219 -13.73 -4.39 -41.34
C ALA A 219 -13.06 -3.11 -41.85
N ALA A 220 -11.72 -3.04 -41.77
CA ALA A 220 -10.86 -2.15 -42.54
C ALA A 220 -9.41 -2.71 -42.54
N PRO A 221 -8.59 -2.48 -43.58
CA PRO A 221 -8.22 -3.54 -44.52
C PRO A 221 -6.73 -3.92 -44.51
N SER A 222 -6.44 -5.13 -44.98
CA SER A 222 -5.11 -5.64 -45.29
C SER A 222 -4.63 -5.18 -46.67
N ALA A 223 -3.40 -4.67 -46.74
CA ALA A 223 -2.64 -4.51 -47.97
C ALA A 223 -1.40 -5.44 -47.93
N PRO A 224 -1.04 -6.12 -49.04
CA PRO A 224 0.07 -7.07 -49.04
C PRO A 224 1.37 -6.40 -49.46
N ALA A 225 2.47 -6.69 -48.74
CA ALA A 225 3.82 -6.34 -49.17
C ALA A 225 4.63 -7.62 -49.44
N GLN A 226 5.22 -7.63 -50.62
CA GLN A 226 5.92 -8.73 -51.28
C GLN A 226 7.27 -9.09 -50.62
N ALA A 227 7.66 -10.33 -50.90
CA ALA A 227 8.93 -10.96 -50.56
C ALA A 227 10.16 -10.26 -51.14
N VAL A 228 11.25 -10.31 -50.38
CA VAL A 228 12.62 -10.38 -50.91
C VAL A 228 13.46 -11.27 -50.00
N ALA A 229 14.14 -12.23 -50.62
CA ALA A 229 14.98 -13.25 -49.99
C ALA A 229 16.41 -12.76 -49.78
N ALA A 230 17.05 -13.16 -48.68
CA ALA A 230 18.51 -13.19 -48.53
C ALA A 230 18.97 -14.26 -47.51
N THR A 231 19.49 -15.37 -48.06
CA THR A 231 20.60 -16.25 -47.64
C THR A 231 21.01 -16.46 -46.16
N ALA A 232 20.81 -17.70 -45.73
CA ALA A 232 21.55 -18.61 -44.83
C ALA A 232 22.81 -18.15 -44.03
N ARG A 233 22.83 -18.49 -42.72
CA ARG A 233 23.66 -19.56 -42.11
C ARG A 233 23.26 -19.79 -40.64
N GLY A 234 23.29 -21.06 -40.23
CA GLY A 234 22.56 -21.56 -39.06
C GLY A 234 23.22 -21.43 -37.70
N ALA A 235 22.40 -21.62 -36.68
CA ALA A 235 22.76 -22.21 -35.39
C ALA A 235 21.47 -22.76 -34.73
N VAL A 236 21.56 -24.04 -34.35
CA VAL A 236 20.71 -24.89 -33.50
C VAL A 236 19.49 -24.22 -32.84
N ALA A 237 18.29 -24.74 -33.17
CA ALA A 237 17.05 -24.47 -32.44
C ALA A 237 17.05 -25.22 -31.10
N PRO A 238 16.76 -24.58 -29.95
CA PRO A 238 16.28 -25.32 -28.81
C PRO A 238 14.82 -25.70 -29.06
N VAL A 239 14.51 -26.93 -28.72
CA VAL A 239 13.17 -27.53 -28.72
C VAL A 239 12.19 -26.58 -28.02
N ARG A 240 11.12 -26.18 -28.72
CA ARG A 240 9.96 -25.54 -28.11
C ARG A 240 9.28 -26.57 -27.21
N GLY A 241 9.43 -26.40 -25.90
CA GLY A 241 8.55 -27.03 -24.93
C GLY A 241 7.19 -26.34 -24.99
N ASP A 242 6.17 -27.13 -25.30
CA ASP A 242 4.77 -26.80 -25.07
C ASP A 242 4.54 -26.47 -23.59
N GLY A 243 3.80 -25.39 -23.35
CA GLY A 243 3.50 -24.85 -22.04
C GLY A 243 3.23 -23.36 -22.18
N GLU A 244 2.03 -23.00 -22.63
CA GLU A 244 1.51 -21.63 -22.57
C GLU A 244 1.32 -21.23 -21.10
N SER A 245 2.42 -21.00 -20.38
CA SER A 245 2.44 -20.19 -19.18
C SER A 245 2.72 -18.77 -19.63
N GLY A 246 1.66 -18.03 -19.94
CA GLY A 246 1.75 -16.61 -20.21
C GLY A 246 2.41 -15.90 -19.02
N SER A 247 3.67 -15.47 -19.19
CA SER A 247 4.37 -14.75 -18.13
C SER A 247 3.88 -13.30 -18.08
N ILE A 248 3.29 -12.92 -16.95
CA ILE A 248 2.87 -11.54 -16.67
C ILE A 248 3.97 -10.91 -15.83
N ARG A 249 4.62 -9.86 -16.36
CA ARG A 249 5.55 -9.05 -15.57
C ARG A 249 4.77 -8.12 -14.66
N VAL A 250 4.97 -8.25 -13.35
CA VAL A 250 4.40 -7.38 -12.32
C VAL A 250 5.54 -6.56 -11.71
N SER A 251 5.31 -5.27 -11.42
CA SER A 251 6.31 -4.44 -10.74
C SER A 251 6.44 -4.85 -9.27
N VAL A 252 7.65 -4.73 -8.72
CA VAL A 252 7.96 -5.07 -7.32
C VAL A 252 7.07 -4.27 -6.35
N GLU A 253 6.90 -2.97 -6.60
CA GLU A 253 6.03 -2.08 -5.81
C GLU A 253 4.58 -2.57 -5.68
N LYS A 254 4.03 -3.17 -6.74
CA LYS A 254 2.66 -3.70 -6.74
C LYS A 254 2.55 -4.98 -5.91
N ILE A 255 3.56 -5.84 -5.98
CA ILE A 255 3.64 -7.05 -5.14
C ILE A 255 3.74 -6.63 -3.66
N ASP A 256 4.55 -5.61 -3.36
CA ASP A 256 4.72 -5.12 -2.00
C ASP A 256 3.46 -4.45 -1.45
N SER A 257 2.72 -3.75 -2.31
CA SER A 257 1.39 -3.24 -1.95
C SER A 257 0.41 -4.36 -1.62
N LEU A 258 0.39 -5.43 -2.43
CA LEU A 258 -0.44 -6.61 -2.17
C LEU A 258 -0.08 -7.32 -0.86
N ILE A 259 1.21 -7.49 -0.56
CA ILE A 259 1.66 -8.15 0.68
C ILE A 259 1.14 -7.41 1.91
N ASN A 260 1.20 -6.08 1.92
CA ASN A 260 0.74 -5.33 3.08
C ASN A 260 -0.78 -5.25 3.14
N LEU A 261 -1.49 -5.18 2.01
CA LEU A 261 -2.95 -5.24 2.02
C LEU A 261 -3.44 -6.60 2.57
N VAL A 262 -2.75 -7.69 2.19
CA VAL A 262 -3.00 -9.00 2.79
C VAL A 262 -2.61 -9.01 4.27
N GLY A 263 -1.52 -8.33 4.67
CA GLY A 263 -1.15 -8.13 6.07
C GLY A 263 -2.25 -7.44 6.89
N GLU A 264 -2.78 -6.30 6.41
CA GLU A 264 -3.90 -5.59 7.03
C GLU A 264 -5.17 -6.46 7.08
N LEU A 265 -5.41 -7.28 6.05
CA LEU A 265 -6.51 -8.23 6.05
C LEU A 265 -6.33 -9.34 7.10
N VAL A 266 -5.10 -9.87 7.27
CA VAL A 266 -4.77 -10.84 8.33
C VAL A 266 -5.04 -10.23 9.70
N ILE A 267 -4.63 -8.97 9.93
CA ILE A 267 -4.87 -8.26 11.19
C ILE A 267 -6.37 -8.11 11.45
N THR A 268 -7.11 -7.64 10.44
CA THR A 268 -8.57 -7.44 10.54
C THR A 268 -9.29 -8.77 10.78
N GLN A 269 -8.88 -9.83 10.09
CA GLN A 269 -9.45 -11.17 10.23
C GLN A 269 -9.18 -11.75 11.62
N ALA A 270 -7.95 -11.62 12.13
CA ALA A 270 -7.59 -12.08 13.48
C ALA A 270 -8.46 -11.38 14.54
N MET A 271 -8.65 -10.07 14.40
CA MET A 271 -9.55 -9.33 15.28
C MET A 271 -11.00 -9.80 15.17
N LEU A 272 -11.53 -9.98 13.96
CA LEU A 272 -12.91 -10.46 13.77
C LEU A 272 -13.12 -11.86 14.35
N GLY A 273 -12.13 -12.75 14.20
CA GLY A 273 -12.10 -14.07 14.85
C GLY A 273 -12.32 -13.94 16.35
N GLN A 274 -11.56 -13.04 16.97
CA GLN A 274 -11.62 -12.79 18.40
C GLN A 274 -12.94 -12.18 18.88
N LEU A 275 -13.52 -11.22 18.15
CA LEU A 275 -14.88 -10.73 18.45
C LEU A 275 -15.91 -11.87 18.34
N GLY A 276 -15.71 -12.81 17.42
CA GLY A 276 -16.54 -14.00 17.27
C GLY A 276 -16.44 -14.98 18.43
N GLU A 277 -15.28 -15.08 19.09
CA GLU A 277 -15.05 -15.95 20.25
C GLU A 277 -15.71 -15.42 21.54
N GLN A 278 -15.90 -14.11 21.65
CA GLN A 278 -16.59 -13.48 22.79
C GLN A 278 -18.11 -13.70 22.76
N LEU A 279 -18.65 -14.13 21.61
CA LEU A 279 -20.06 -14.42 21.43
C LEU A 279 -20.38 -15.84 21.89
N ASP A 280 -21.57 -16.04 22.45
CA ASP A 280 -22.05 -17.37 22.85
C ASP A 280 -21.99 -18.33 21.65
N PRO A 281 -21.14 -19.39 21.71
CA PRO A 281 -20.91 -20.29 20.57
C PRO A 281 -22.19 -20.96 20.11
N SER A 282 -23.08 -21.32 21.05
CA SER A 282 -24.33 -22.01 20.76
C SER A 282 -25.35 -21.15 20.02
N ARG A 283 -25.21 -19.83 20.10
CA ARG A 283 -26.13 -18.86 19.46
C ARG A 283 -25.57 -18.30 18.16
N HIS A 284 -24.27 -18.44 17.91
CA HIS A 284 -23.57 -17.80 16.79
C HIS A 284 -22.70 -18.76 15.96
N GLU A 285 -23.05 -20.05 15.90
CA GLU A 285 -22.31 -21.08 15.14
C GLU A 285 -22.01 -20.68 13.68
N ARG A 286 -22.97 -20.05 12.99
CA ARG A 286 -22.76 -19.62 11.59
C ARG A 286 -21.69 -18.54 11.46
N LEU A 287 -21.62 -17.61 12.41
CA LEU A 287 -20.61 -16.55 12.40
C LEU A 287 -19.23 -17.14 12.68
N GLN A 288 -19.13 -18.05 13.65
CA GLN A 288 -17.86 -18.73 13.95
C GLN A 288 -17.35 -19.55 12.75
N HIS A 289 -18.24 -20.26 12.05
CA HIS A 289 -17.88 -20.96 10.82
C HIS A 289 -17.43 -19.98 9.71
N ALA A 290 -18.08 -18.82 9.57
CA ALA A 290 -17.67 -17.81 8.60
C ALA A 290 -16.29 -17.20 8.93
N LEU A 291 -15.99 -16.96 10.21
CA LEU A 291 -14.70 -16.44 10.67
C LEU A 291 -13.56 -17.45 10.48
N ALA A 292 -13.80 -18.73 10.77
CA ALA A 292 -12.84 -19.79 10.51
C ALA A 292 -12.54 -19.96 9.01
N GLN A 293 -13.58 -19.85 8.16
CA GLN A 293 -13.39 -19.86 6.71
C GLN A 293 -12.61 -18.63 6.23
N LEU A 294 -12.86 -17.45 6.81
CA LEU A 294 -12.12 -16.23 6.50
C LEU A 294 -10.64 -16.37 6.90
N GLU A 295 -10.34 -16.98 8.06
CA GLU A 295 -8.97 -17.28 8.49
C GLU A 295 -8.24 -18.12 7.45
N HIS A 296 -8.85 -19.24 7.05
CA HIS A 296 -8.25 -20.15 6.08
C HIS A 296 -8.01 -19.47 4.73
N ASN A 297 -9.03 -18.78 4.21
CA ASN A 297 -8.91 -18.06 2.93
C ASN A 297 -7.83 -16.97 2.98
N THR A 298 -7.68 -16.28 4.12
CA THR A 298 -6.68 -15.22 4.28
C THR A 298 -5.27 -15.81 4.35
N ARG A 299 -5.09 -16.96 5.02
CA ARG A 299 -3.81 -17.69 5.02
C ARG A 299 -3.43 -18.16 3.62
N ASP A 300 -4.37 -18.74 2.87
CA ASP A 300 -4.13 -19.20 1.51
C ASP A 300 -3.76 -18.04 0.57
N LEU A 301 -4.40 -16.88 0.75
CA LEU A 301 -4.05 -15.65 0.03
C LEU A 301 -2.65 -15.16 0.40
N GLN A 302 -2.27 -15.19 1.67
CA GLN A 302 -0.93 -14.82 2.12
C GLN A 302 0.14 -15.72 1.50
N GLU A 303 -0.06 -17.04 1.54
CA GLU A 303 0.85 -18.01 0.92
C GLU A 303 0.94 -17.79 -0.60
N SER A 304 -0.20 -17.58 -1.26
CA SER A 304 -0.25 -17.30 -2.70
C SER A 304 0.50 -16.03 -3.07
N VAL A 305 0.32 -14.93 -2.32
CA VAL A 305 1.02 -13.67 -2.59
C VAL A 305 2.51 -13.78 -2.30
N MET A 306 2.91 -14.49 -1.23
CA MET A 306 4.31 -14.77 -0.95
C MET A 306 4.96 -15.58 -2.07
N SER A 307 4.26 -16.55 -2.65
CA SER A 307 4.76 -17.37 -3.76
C SER A 307 5.10 -16.55 -5.02
N ILE A 308 4.41 -15.43 -5.25
CA ILE A 308 4.66 -14.54 -6.41
C ILE A 308 6.04 -13.87 -6.31
N ARG A 309 6.56 -13.66 -5.09
CA ARG A 309 7.86 -13.01 -4.83
C ARG A 309 9.03 -14.00 -4.74
N MET A 310 8.76 -15.30 -4.80
CA MET A 310 9.79 -16.32 -4.67
C MET A 310 10.75 -16.32 -5.86
N LEU A 311 12.05 -16.41 -5.55
CA LEU A 311 13.12 -16.49 -6.54
C LEU A 311 14.03 -17.68 -6.21
N PRO A 312 14.56 -18.39 -7.21
CA PRO A 312 15.55 -19.45 -6.97
C PRO A 312 16.83 -18.88 -6.33
N ILE A 313 17.40 -19.61 -5.37
CA ILE A 313 18.62 -19.18 -4.66
C ILE A 313 19.87 -19.13 -5.55
N ASN A 314 19.83 -19.76 -6.73
CA ASN A 314 20.93 -19.78 -7.70
C ASN A 314 21.51 -18.39 -8.03
N PHE A 315 20.70 -17.33 -7.95
CA PHE A 315 21.15 -15.96 -8.18
C PHE A 315 22.27 -15.54 -7.23
N ILE A 316 22.22 -15.99 -5.96
CA ILE A 316 23.30 -15.75 -5.00
C ILE A 316 24.54 -16.55 -5.40
N PHE A 317 24.36 -17.82 -5.76
CA PHE A 317 25.46 -18.75 -6.02
C PHE A 317 26.26 -18.44 -7.28
N SER A 318 25.66 -17.74 -8.25
CA SER A 318 26.31 -17.33 -9.50
C SER A 318 27.67 -16.64 -9.32
N ARG A 319 27.89 -15.95 -8.20
CA ARG A 319 29.12 -15.23 -7.88
C ARG A 319 30.19 -16.08 -7.16
N PHE A 320 29.80 -17.21 -6.58
CA PHE A 320 30.67 -18.05 -5.75
C PHE A 320 31.82 -18.71 -6.52
N PRO A 321 31.64 -19.27 -7.73
CA PRO A 321 32.76 -19.89 -8.46
C PRO A 321 33.95 -18.96 -8.65
N ARG A 322 33.68 -17.69 -8.98
CA ARG A 322 34.72 -16.67 -9.14
C ARG A 322 35.34 -16.30 -7.80
N LEU A 323 34.53 -16.04 -6.78
CA LEU A 323 35.00 -15.70 -5.44
C LEU A 323 35.90 -16.79 -4.84
N VAL A 324 35.50 -18.06 -4.98
CA VAL A 324 36.29 -19.21 -4.51
C VAL A 324 37.61 -19.28 -5.26
N ARG A 325 37.60 -19.15 -6.60
CA ARG A 325 38.81 -19.19 -7.43
C ARG A 325 39.79 -18.07 -7.08
N ASP A 326 39.31 -16.84 -6.94
CA ASP A 326 40.13 -15.67 -6.64
C ASP A 326 40.74 -15.79 -5.23
N THR A 327 39.94 -16.21 -4.24
CA THR A 327 40.40 -16.39 -2.85
C THR A 327 41.39 -17.55 -2.74
N ALA A 328 41.12 -18.69 -3.39
CA ALA A 328 41.99 -19.85 -3.41
C ALA A 328 43.34 -19.54 -4.08
N THR A 329 43.33 -18.82 -5.20
CA THR A 329 44.55 -18.40 -5.91
C THR A 329 45.39 -17.46 -5.05
N ARG A 330 44.75 -16.48 -4.40
CA ARG A 330 45.42 -15.52 -3.52
C ARG A 330 46.14 -16.19 -2.34
N LEU A 331 45.56 -17.24 -1.78
CA LEU A 331 46.12 -17.97 -0.63
C LEU A 331 46.98 -19.17 -1.02
N GLY A 332 47.09 -19.50 -2.31
CA GLY A 332 47.79 -20.70 -2.77
C GLY A 332 47.12 -22.02 -2.35
N LYS A 333 45.80 -22.03 -2.12
CA LYS A 333 45.04 -23.21 -1.69
C LYS A 333 44.37 -23.90 -2.88
N GLN A 334 44.24 -25.23 -2.82
CA GLN A 334 43.44 -26.01 -3.77
C GLN A 334 42.05 -26.25 -3.18
N VAL A 335 41.02 -25.74 -3.85
CA VAL A 335 39.61 -25.76 -3.41
C VAL A 335 38.72 -26.21 -4.58
N GLU A 336 37.82 -27.15 -4.32
CA GLU A 336 36.75 -27.58 -5.22
C GLU A 336 35.41 -27.12 -4.63
N LEU A 337 34.54 -26.51 -5.44
CA LEU A 337 33.24 -25.99 -5.01
C LEU A 337 32.12 -26.91 -5.51
N HIS A 338 31.32 -27.43 -4.58
CA HIS A 338 30.08 -28.14 -4.87
C HIS A 338 28.88 -27.31 -4.37
N LEU A 339 27.91 -27.07 -5.25
CA LEU A 339 26.67 -26.35 -4.94
C LEU A 339 25.49 -27.32 -5.04
N HIS A 340 24.64 -27.34 -4.01
CA HIS A 340 23.44 -28.18 -3.94
C HIS A 340 22.22 -27.31 -3.65
N GLY A 341 21.07 -27.65 -4.23
CA GLY A 341 19.80 -26.93 -3.96
C GLY A 341 19.67 -25.59 -4.67
N GLU A 342 20.32 -25.40 -5.82
CA GLU A 342 20.30 -24.10 -6.54
C GLU A 342 18.89 -23.66 -6.97
N HIS A 343 17.97 -24.62 -7.14
CA HIS A 343 16.58 -24.39 -7.54
C HIS A 343 15.64 -24.14 -6.36
N THR A 344 16.14 -24.15 -5.12
CA THR A 344 15.31 -23.84 -3.96
C THR A 344 14.82 -22.40 -4.05
N GLU A 345 13.51 -22.22 -4.04
CA GLU A 345 12.88 -20.92 -4.10
C GLU A 345 12.84 -20.27 -2.71
N LEU A 346 13.26 -19.01 -2.62
CA LEU A 346 13.23 -18.22 -1.39
C LEU A 346 12.67 -16.83 -1.70
N ASP A 347 12.12 -16.19 -0.66
CA ASP A 347 11.66 -14.82 -0.77
C ASP A 347 12.82 -13.88 -1.13
N LYS A 348 12.54 -12.92 -2.03
CA LYS A 348 13.52 -11.94 -2.50
C LYS A 348 14.20 -11.17 -1.35
N SER A 349 13.47 -10.76 -0.30
CA SER A 349 14.05 -10.02 0.82
C SER A 349 15.02 -10.90 1.63
N VAL A 350 14.72 -12.20 1.75
CA VAL A 350 15.61 -13.17 2.40
C VAL A 350 16.86 -13.36 1.55
N ILE A 351 16.73 -13.45 0.22
CA ILE A 351 17.87 -13.54 -0.70
C ILE A 351 18.80 -12.34 -0.58
N GLU A 352 18.26 -11.12 -0.53
CA GLU A 352 19.02 -9.88 -0.35
C GLU A 352 19.79 -9.88 0.99
N LYS A 353 19.13 -10.28 2.08
CA LYS A 353 19.75 -10.40 3.41
C LYS A 353 20.81 -11.51 3.50
N LEU A 354 20.66 -12.60 2.74
CA LEU A 354 21.60 -13.74 2.75
C LEU A 354 22.82 -13.54 1.86
N SER A 355 22.76 -12.65 0.88
CA SER A 355 23.84 -12.39 -0.09
C SER A 355 25.21 -12.17 0.57
N ASP A 356 25.27 -11.24 1.53
CA ASP A 356 26.53 -10.82 2.15
C ASP A 356 27.02 -11.80 3.21
N PRO A 357 26.16 -12.31 4.14
CA PRO A 357 26.55 -13.36 5.08
C PRO A 357 27.10 -14.61 4.39
N LEU A 358 26.45 -15.11 3.33
CA LEU A 358 26.93 -16.30 2.62
C LEU A 358 28.27 -16.04 1.93
N THR A 359 28.44 -14.87 1.32
CA THR A 359 29.71 -14.44 0.74
C THR A 359 30.84 -14.44 1.78
N HIS A 360 30.55 -13.93 2.98
CA HIS A 360 31.51 -13.88 4.08
C HIS A 360 31.83 -15.29 4.61
N ILE A 361 30.83 -16.15 4.77
CA ILE A 361 31.02 -17.55 5.21
C ILE A 361 31.93 -18.31 4.24
N VAL A 362 31.67 -18.20 2.93
CA VAL A 362 32.49 -18.86 1.90
C VAL A 362 33.93 -18.36 1.95
N ARG A 363 34.14 -17.04 2.07
CA ARG A 363 35.48 -16.46 2.20
C ARG A 363 36.20 -16.95 3.46
N ASN A 364 35.54 -16.90 4.62
CA ASN A 364 36.14 -17.33 5.89
C ASN A 364 36.50 -18.82 5.89
N SER A 365 35.65 -19.63 5.24
CA SER A 365 35.91 -21.07 5.06
C SER A 365 37.18 -21.32 4.26
N ILE A 366 37.49 -20.47 3.27
CA ILE A 366 38.72 -20.59 2.47
C ILE A 366 39.92 -19.96 3.18
N ASP A 367 39.75 -18.77 3.77
CA ASP A 367 40.81 -18.04 4.46
C ASP A 367 41.34 -18.85 5.66
N HIS A 368 40.45 -19.42 6.48
CA HIS A 368 40.81 -20.08 7.73
C HIS A 368 40.47 -21.57 7.82
N GLY A 369 39.49 -22.05 7.05
CA GLY A 369 38.96 -23.41 7.19
C GLY A 369 39.64 -24.49 6.33
N ILE A 370 40.52 -24.10 5.40
CA ILE A 370 41.22 -25.03 4.49
C ILE A 370 42.73 -24.88 4.66
N GLU A 371 43.44 -25.99 4.87
CA GLU A 371 44.91 -26.03 4.95
C GLU A 371 45.56 -25.91 3.57
N THR A 372 46.80 -25.39 3.52
CA THR A 372 47.56 -25.31 2.27
C THR A 372 47.98 -26.70 1.78
N PRO A 373 48.29 -26.88 0.48
CA PRO A 373 48.70 -28.18 -0.04
C PRO A 373 49.97 -28.76 0.58
N ALA A 374 50.78 -27.95 1.28
CA ALA A 374 51.98 -28.40 1.98
C ALA A 374 51.70 -28.85 3.42
N GLU A 375 50.58 -28.41 4.00
CA GLU A 375 50.13 -28.74 5.36
C GLU A 375 49.18 -29.94 5.38
N ARG A 376 48.54 -30.21 4.25
CA ARG A 376 47.59 -31.31 3.99
C ARG A 376 48.32 -32.60 3.63
#